data_AF-A0A7V9FTJ2-F1
#
_entry.id   AF-A0A7V9FTJ2-F1
#
_cell.length_a   1.000
_cell.length_b   1.000
_cell.length_c   1.000
_cell.angle_alpha   90.00
_cell.angle_beta   90.00
_cell.angle_gamma   90.00
#
_symmetry.space_group_name_H-M   'P 1'
#
loop_
_entity.id
_entity.type
_entity.pdbx_description
1 polymer ?
#
loop_
_entity_poly.entity_id
_entity_poly.type
_entity_poly.pdbx_seq_one_letter_code
_entity_poly.pdbx_strand_id
1 'polypeptide(L)'
;MGSVDDRDLLPMRSTFDTVRRGYDCAQVDYQLEQLRADLQIAVTDRNAGAAQAAEVARTLEAARAEIDDLCAQIKRLAAPPTTVEGMSERVVRMLRTAQSEVAEIHVKATAAAAATRAEAEREADKLRARYEQMIGEAQRRRTAMEAEHQRAIADAQRRAEEILALAKRRAEQLAAESAARRQQTEEDFDITMSARRRDATRELAHEEASSKAEAKRRVDEATDVARRLVTEADQTAVARVQEATRRVEALRTVRRQLTGQLQSVSSKLDEAMQRLEPDPIEDDALAGEQPARG
;
A
#
# COMPACT_ATOMS: atom_id res chain seq x y z
N MET A 1 -49.79 53.34 -74.77
CA MET A 1 -48.49 53.81 -74.23
C MET A 1 -47.53 52.65 -74.36
N GLY A 2 -46.50 52.76 -75.20
CA GLY A 2 -45.44 51.75 -75.31
C GLY A 2 -45.14 51.33 -76.74
N SER A 3 -44.17 52.05 -77.34
CA SER A 3 -43.25 51.62 -78.40
C SER A 3 -43.74 50.62 -79.45
N VAL A 4 -44.17 51.13 -80.59
CA VAL A 4 -43.72 50.52 -81.84
C VAL A 4 -42.54 51.37 -82.28
N ASP A 5 -41.37 50.84 -81.96
CA ASP A 5 -40.06 51.34 -82.36
C ASP A 5 -40.09 51.74 -83.84
N ASP A 6 -39.79 53.01 -84.12
CA ASP A 6 -38.52 53.44 -84.73
C ASP A 6 -37.69 52.36 -85.46
N ARG A 7 -38.35 51.49 -86.23
CA ARG A 7 -37.69 50.55 -87.14
C ARG A 7 -37.30 51.31 -88.38
N ASP A 8 -36.11 51.88 -88.30
CA ASP A 8 -35.16 52.03 -89.39
C ASP A 8 -35.83 52.34 -90.72
N LEU A 9 -36.38 53.55 -90.82
CA LEU A 9 -36.39 54.27 -92.08
C LEU A 9 -34.91 54.48 -92.47
N LEU A 10 -34.30 53.43 -93.03
CA LEU A 10 -33.00 53.49 -93.68
C LEU A 10 -33.04 54.70 -94.62
N PRO A 11 -32.12 55.67 -94.48
CA PRO A 11 -32.12 56.85 -95.31
C PRO A 11 -31.87 56.40 -96.76
N MET A 12 -32.92 56.38 -97.58
CA MET A 12 -32.79 56.22 -99.03
C MET A 12 -32.12 57.47 -99.61
N ARG A 13 -30.79 57.48 -99.52
CA ARG A 13 -29.92 58.23 -100.41
C ARG A 13 -29.04 57.23 -101.16
N SER A 14 -29.68 56.36 -101.94
CA SER A 14 -28.99 55.64 -103.03
C SER A 14 -28.91 56.61 -104.22
N THR A 15 -28.09 57.65 -104.11
CA THR A 15 -27.67 58.37 -105.30
C THR A 15 -26.78 57.42 -106.10
N PHE A 16 -27.21 57.08 -107.31
CA PHE A 16 -26.37 56.32 -108.23
C PHE A 16 -25.20 57.19 -108.69
N ASP A 17 -24.00 56.62 -108.74
CA ASP A 17 -22.82 57.30 -109.27
C ASP A 17 -23.03 57.58 -110.76
N THR A 18 -22.57 58.75 -111.24
CA THR A 18 -22.74 59.15 -112.65
C THR A 18 -21.45 58.97 -113.44
N VAL A 19 -21.45 58.07 -114.41
CA VAL A 19 -20.37 57.88 -115.40
C VAL A 19 -20.66 58.79 -116.59
N ARG A 20 -19.67 59.06 -117.48
CA ARG A 20 -19.64 60.10 -118.54
C ARG A 20 -20.76 59.97 -119.61
N ARG A 21 -22.01 60.14 -119.18
CA ARG A 21 -23.36 60.07 -119.83
C ARG A 21 -24.38 59.11 -119.17
N GLY A 22 -24.43 58.95 -117.85
CA GLY A 22 -25.57 58.29 -117.18
C GLY A 22 -25.25 57.77 -115.78
N TYR A 23 -26.28 57.23 -115.11
CA TYR A 23 -26.09 56.48 -113.87
C TYR A 23 -25.36 55.15 -114.16
N ASP A 24 -24.57 54.68 -113.20
CA ASP A 24 -23.94 53.38 -113.29
C ASP A 24 -25.01 52.27 -113.37
N CYS A 25 -25.15 51.67 -114.55
CA CYS A 25 -26.12 50.60 -114.80
C CYS A 25 -25.91 49.41 -113.86
N ALA A 26 -24.67 49.09 -113.49
CA ALA A 26 -24.39 47.98 -112.57
C ALA A 26 -24.93 48.27 -111.17
N GLN A 27 -24.84 49.52 -110.72
CA GLN A 27 -25.38 49.95 -109.43
C GLN A 27 -26.92 49.99 -109.43
N VAL A 28 -27.54 50.42 -110.53
CA VAL A 28 -29.00 50.42 -110.68
C VAL A 28 -29.56 49.00 -110.72
N ASP A 29 -28.96 48.11 -111.50
CA ASP A 29 -29.40 46.72 -111.60
C ASP A 29 -29.26 45.99 -110.26
N TYR A 30 -28.17 46.23 -109.51
CA TYR A 30 -27.99 45.70 -108.16
C TYR A 30 -29.09 46.18 -107.20
N GLN A 31 -29.41 47.48 -107.21
CA GLN A 31 -30.45 48.06 -106.34
C GLN A 31 -31.87 47.59 -106.74
N LEU A 32 -32.15 47.43 -108.04
CA LEU A 32 -33.43 46.87 -108.51
C LEU A 32 -33.59 45.40 -108.15
N GLU A 33 -32.51 44.62 -108.23
CA GLU A 33 -32.53 43.22 -107.83
C GLU A 33 -32.67 43.08 -106.31
N GLN A 34 -32.02 43.96 -105.54
CA GLN A 34 -32.23 44.06 -104.09
C GLN A 34 -33.68 44.44 -103.75
N LEU A 35 -34.26 45.44 -104.42
CA LEU A 35 -35.67 45.82 -104.22
C LEU A 35 -36.64 44.70 -104.60
N ARG A 36 -36.34 43.96 -105.67
CA ARG A 36 -37.12 42.78 -106.07
C ARG A 36 -37.04 41.68 -105.02
N ALA A 37 -35.86 41.42 -104.47
CA ALA A 37 -35.67 40.48 -103.36
C ALA A 37 -36.44 40.93 -102.12
N ASP A 38 -36.36 42.21 -101.74
CA ASP A 38 -37.08 42.77 -100.60
C ASP A 38 -38.60 42.71 -100.78
N LEU A 39 -39.11 43.01 -101.99
CA LEU A 39 -40.54 42.90 -102.30
C LEU A 39 -41.01 41.45 -102.29
N GLN A 40 -40.19 40.52 -102.76
CA GLN A 40 -40.47 39.09 -102.67
C GLN A 40 -40.56 38.65 -101.21
N ILE A 41 -39.63 39.07 -100.35
CA ILE A 41 -39.65 38.80 -98.91
C ILE A 41 -40.91 39.41 -98.26
N ALA A 42 -41.24 40.66 -98.56
CA ALA A 42 -42.42 41.32 -98.01
C ALA A 42 -43.73 40.64 -98.45
N VAL A 43 -43.81 40.16 -99.70
CA VAL A 43 -44.95 39.38 -100.19
C VAL A 43 -45.03 38.02 -99.50
N THR A 44 -43.90 37.32 -99.30
CA THR A 44 -43.90 36.06 -98.55
C THR A 44 -44.31 36.26 -97.10
N ASP A 45 -43.82 37.32 -96.45
CA ASP A 45 -44.15 37.65 -95.06
C ASP A 45 -45.62 38.04 -94.92
N ARG A 46 -46.15 38.84 -95.85
CA ARG A 46 -47.59 39.18 -95.89
C ARG A 46 -48.44 37.93 -96.07
N ASN A 47 -48.06 37.04 -96.98
CA ASN A 47 -48.80 35.82 -97.23
C ASN A 47 -48.72 34.86 -96.03
N ALA A 48 -47.56 34.78 -95.35
CA ALA A 48 -47.41 34.03 -94.11
C ALA A 48 -48.27 34.61 -92.97
N GLY A 49 -48.27 35.94 -92.81
CA GLY A 49 -49.14 36.63 -91.85
C GLY A 49 -50.63 36.43 -92.14
N ALA A 50 -51.03 36.47 -93.41
CA ALA A 50 -52.40 36.18 -93.83
C ALA A 50 -52.81 34.72 -93.53
N ALA A 51 -51.90 33.77 -93.73
CA ALA A 51 -52.13 32.36 -93.37
C ALA A 51 -52.28 32.16 -91.86
N GLN A 52 -51.42 32.79 -91.06
CA GLN A 52 -51.50 32.79 -89.60
C GLN A 52 -52.79 33.44 -89.10
N ALA A 53 -53.18 34.59 -89.66
CA ALA A 53 -54.44 35.25 -89.31
C ALA A 53 -55.66 34.35 -89.62
N ALA A 54 -55.64 33.66 -90.76
CA ALA A 54 -56.70 32.71 -91.13
C ALA A 54 -56.73 31.49 -90.20
N GLU A 55 -55.59 31.01 -89.72
CA GLU A 55 -55.52 29.91 -88.75
C GLU A 55 -56.07 30.33 -87.38
N VAL A 56 -55.68 31.50 -86.88
CA VAL A 56 -56.20 32.05 -85.62
C VAL A 56 -57.70 32.32 -85.71
N ALA A 57 -58.21 32.78 -86.86
CA ALA A 57 -59.63 32.93 -87.08
C ALA A 57 -60.38 31.59 -86.97
N ARG A 58 -59.86 30.53 -87.57
CA ARG A 58 -60.44 29.17 -87.46
C ARG A 58 -60.44 28.64 -86.04
N THR A 59 -59.36 28.80 -85.29
CA THR A 59 -59.30 28.34 -83.89
C THR A 59 -60.24 29.14 -83.00
N LEU A 60 -60.38 30.45 -83.24
CA LEU A 60 -61.34 31.29 -82.53
C LEU A 60 -62.79 30.88 -82.82
N GLU A 61 -63.12 30.58 -84.07
CA GLU A 61 -64.44 30.09 -84.46
C GLU A 61 -64.75 28.72 -83.84
N ALA A 62 -63.77 27.81 -83.84
CA ALA A 62 -63.91 26.51 -83.18
C ALA A 62 -64.14 26.65 -81.67
N ALA A 63 -63.36 27.50 -80.99
CA ALA A 63 -63.54 27.78 -79.56
C ALA A 63 -64.88 28.46 -79.27
N ARG A 64 -65.36 29.36 -80.14
CA ARG A 64 -66.69 29.98 -80.02
C ARG A 64 -67.80 28.94 -80.15
N ALA A 65 -67.72 28.05 -81.13
CA ALA A 65 -68.68 26.96 -81.29
C ALA A 65 -68.71 26.04 -80.06
N GLU A 66 -67.54 25.70 -79.50
CA GLU A 66 -67.44 24.90 -78.28
C GLU A 66 -68.06 25.62 -77.07
N ILE A 67 -67.83 26.93 -76.93
CA ILE A 67 -68.47 27.75 -75.89
C ILE A 67 -69.99 27.75 -76.05
N ASP A 68 -70.50 27.92 -77.27
CA ASP A 68 -71.93 27.92 -77.55
C ASP A 68 -72.56 26.55 -77.21
N ASP A 69 -71.90 25.45 -77.56
CA ASP A 69 -72.31 24.09 -77.23
C ASP A 69 -72.33 23.85 -75.71
N LEU A 70 -71.28 24.25 -74.99
CA LEU A 70 -71.21 24.16 -73.53
C LEU A 70 -72.28 25.03 -72.87
N CYS A 71 -72.51 26.25 -73.37
CA CYS A 71 -73.58 27.12 -72.89
C CYS A 71 -74.96 26.50 -73.13
N ALA A 72 -75.21 25.86 -74.28
CA ALA A 72 -76.46 25.18 -74.56
C ALA A 72 -76.66 23.95 -73.67
N GLN A 73 -75.60 23.20 -73.36
CA GLN A 73 -75.64 22.09 -72.39
C GLN A 73 -75.93 22.60 -70.98
N ILE A 74 -75.27 23.68 -70.53
CA ILE A 74 -75.54 24.30 -69.21
C ILE A 74 -76.99 24.76 -69.12
N LYS A 75 -77.51 25.45 -70.13
CA LYS A 75 -78.93 25.90 -70.16
C LYS A 75 -79.90 24.72 -70.05
N ARG A 76 -79.63 23.61 -70.75
CA ARG A 76 -80.41 22.37 -70.65
C ARG A 76 -80.38 21.76 -69.24
N LEU A 77 -79.23 21.80 -68.58
CA LEU A 77 -79.04 21.26 -67.23
C LEU A 77 -79.57 22.18 -66.12
N ALA A 78 -79.61 23.49 -66.36
CA ALA A 78 -80.09 24.51 -65.42
C ALA A 78 -81.61 24.70 -65.45
N ALA A 79 -82.27 24.31 -66.55
CA ALA A 79 -83.73 24.33 -66.64
C ALA A 79 -84.35 23.28 -65.70
N PRO A 80 -85.56 23.53 -65.15
CA PRO A 80 -86.31 22.53 -64.40
C PRO A 80 -86.51 21.28 -65.26
N PRO A 81 -86.27 20.06 -64.74
CA PRO A 81 -86.33 18.86 -65.56
C PRO A 81 -87.78 18.57 -65.95
N THR A 82 -88.13 18.87 -67.18
CA THR A 82 -89.47 18.60 -67.75
C THR A 82 -89.50 17.30 -68.57
N THR A 83 -88.38 16.58 -68.67
CA THR A 83 -88.21 15.34 -69.45
C THR A 83 -87.47 14.26 -68.65
N VAL A 84 -87.81 12.99 -68.89
CA VAL A 84 -87.25 11.82 -68.16
C VAL A 84 -85.76 11.62 -68.48
N GLU A 85 -85.35 11.80 -69.75
CA GLU A 85 -83.93 11.79 -70.15
C GLU A 85 -83.08 12.80 -69.36
N GLY A 86 -83.54 14.05 -69.21
CA GLY A 86 -82.79 15.10 -68.50
C GLY A 86 -82.64 14.84 -67.00
N MET A 87 -83.61 14.13 -66.38
CA MET A 87 -83.48 13.63 -65.01
C MET A 87 -82.42 12.53 -64.91
N SER A 88 -82.38 11.60 -65.86
CA SER A 88 -81.42 10.49 -65.88
C SER A 88 -79.97 10.97 -66.10
N GLU A 89 -79.76 11.93 -67.01
CA GLU A 89 -78.43 12.50 -67.30
C GLU A 89 -77.85 13.25 -66.09
N ARG A 90 -78.70 13.99 -65.35
CA ARG A 90 -78.30 14.67 -64.11
C ARG A 90 -77.94 13.68 -63.00
N VAL A 91 -78.70 12.59 -62.84
CA VAL A 91 -78.39 11.53 -61.87
C VAL A 91 -77.07 10.85 -62.20
N VAL A 92 -76.81 10.54 -63.47
CA VAL A 92 -75.52 9.97 -63.92
C VAL A 92 -74.36 10.92 -63.64
N ARG A 93 -74.52 12.23 -63.92
CA ARG A 93 -73.48 13.22 -63.63
C ARG A 93 -73.27 13.42 -62.12
N MET A 94 -74.32 13.44 -61.32
CA MET A 94 -74.25 13.52 -59.86
C MET A 94 -73.53 12.29 -59.29
N LEU A 95 -73.84 11.09 -59.78
CA LEU A 95 -73.14 9.86 -59.40
C LEU A 95 -71.66 9.91 -59.79
N ARG A 96 -71.33 10.41 -60.99
CA ARG A 96 -69.93 10.57 -61.42
C ARG A 96 -69.17 11.58 -60.56
N THR A 97 -69.79 12.70 -60.19
CA THR A 97 -69.20 13.69 -59.28
C THR A 97 -69.03 13.10 -57.89
N ALA A 98 -70.05 12.41 -57.35
CA ALA A 98 -69.96 11.75 -56.04
C ALA A 98 -68.88 10.66 -56.01
N GLN A 99 -68.73 9.87 -57.08
CA GLN A 99 -67.64 8.89 -57.20
C GLN A 99 -66.26 9.57 -57.24
N SER A 100 -66.15 10.70 -57.95
CA SER A 100 -64.90 11.48 -58.01
C SER A 100 -64.57 12.09 -56.64
N GLU A 101 -65.57 12.62 -55.93
CA GLU A 101 -65.43 13.18 -54.58
C GLU A 101 -65.06 12.10 -53.56
N VAL A 102 -65.68 10.91 -53.62
CA VAL A 102 -65.31 9.77 -52.78
C VAL A 102 -63.88 9.32 -53.06
N ALA A 103 -63.45 9.27 -54.33
CA ALA A 103 -62.07 8.96 -54.67
C ALA A 103 -61.10 10.01 -54.11
N GLU A 104 -61.42 11.30 -54.21
CA GLU A 104 -60.63 12.37 -53.60
C GLU A 104 -60.55 12.26 -52.08
N ILE A 105 -61.67 11.95 -51.41
CA ILE A 105 -61.70 11.74 -49.95
C ILE A 105 -60.82 10.55 -49.58
N HIS A 106 -60.88 9.45 -50.33
CA HIS A 106 -60.01 8.29 -50.09
C HIS A 106 -58.53 8.63 -50.26
N VAL A 107 -58.16 9.36 -51.32
CA VAL A 107 -56.78 9.81 -51.54
C VAL A 107 -56.33 10.72 -50.40
N LYS A 108 -57.15 11.70 -49.99
CA LYS A 108 -56.83 12.60 -48.87
C LYS A 108 -56.71 11.85 -47.55
N ALA A 109 -57.62 10.93 -47.25
CA ALA A 109 -57.61 10.14 -46.02
C ALA A 109 -56.40 9.21 -45.94
N THR A 110 -56.05 8.54 -47.04
CA THR A 110 -54.86 7.67 -47.10
C THR A 110 -53.56 8.47 -47.01
N ALA A 111 -53.49 9.63 -47.66
CA ALA A 111 -52.36 10.55 -47.54
C ALA A 111 -52.20 11.08 -46.11
N ALA A 112 -53.30 11.50 -45.47
CA ALA A 112 -53.28 11.95 -44.08
C ALA A 112 -52.85 10.82 -43.12
N ALA A 113 -53.39 9.61 -43.30
CA ALA A 113 -52.99 8.45 -42.50
C ALA A 113 -51.51 8.10 -42.69
N ALA A 114 -50.99 8.15 -43.91
CA ALA A 114 -49.58 7.93 -44.19
C ALA A 114 -48.70 9.02 -43.55
N ALA A 115 -49.12 10.29 -43.60
CA ALA A 115 -48.41 11.38 -42.96
C ALA A 115 -48.37 11.22 -41.43
N THR A 116 -49.48 10.87 -40.79
CA THR A 116 -49.52 10.62 -39.34
C THR A 116 -48.64 9.44 -38.94
N ARG A 117 -48.62 8.36 -39.74
CA ARG A 117 -47.72 7.22 -39.48
C ARG A 117 -46.26 7.61 -39.61
N ALA A 118 -45.90 8.32 -40.67
CA ALA A 118 -44.53 8.79 -40.89
C ALA A 118 -44.05 9.73 -39.76
N GLU A 119 -44.93 10.61 -39.27
CA GLU A 119 -44.63 11.47 -38.12
C GLU A 119 -44.40 10.63 -36.84
N ALA A 120 -45.29 9.68 -36.55
CA ALA A 120 -45.16 8.79 -35.40
C ALA A 120 -43.89 7.94 -35.44
N GLU A 121 -43.52 7.42 -36.61
CA GLU A 121 -42.29 6.66 -36.83
C GLU A 121 -41.05 7.52 -36.58
N ARG A 122 -41.01 8.75 -37.10
CA ARG A 122 -39.90 9.69 -36.85
C ARG A 122 -39.74 10.01 -35.37
N GLU A 123 -40.85 10.23 -34.65
CA GLU A 123 -40.79 10.49 -33.21
C GLU A 123 -40.35 9.25 -32.43
N ALA A 124 -40.81 8.05 -32.82
CA ALA A 124 -40.35 6.81 -32.23
C ALA A 124 -38.84 6.59 -32.44
N ASP A 125 -38.33 6.88 -33.64
CA ASP A 125 -36.90 6.74 -33.96
C ASP A 125 -36.05 7.78 -33.23
N LYS A 126 -36.51 9.03 -33.11
CA LYS A 126 -35.85 10.04 -32.27
C LYS A 126 -35.78 9.59 -30.81
N LEU A 127 -36.86 9.00 -30.28
CA LEU A 127 -36.91 8.52 -28.91
C LEU A 127 -35.98 7.32 -28.70
N ARG A 128 -35.98 6.35 -29.63
CA ARG A 128 -35.05 5.20 -29.62
C ARG A 128 -33.60 5.67 -29.64
N ALA A 129 -33.23 6.56 -30.55
CA ALA A 129 -31.87 7.09 -30.65
C ALA A 129 -31.44 7.79 -29.34
N ARG A 130 -32.33 8.57 -28.71
CA ARG A 130 -32.06 9.20 -27.40
C ARG A 130 -31.83 8.16 -26.30
N TYR A 131 -32.65 7.12 -26.23
CA TYR A 131 -32.46 6.07 -25.23
C TYR A 131 -31.19 5.25 -25.46
N GLU A 132 -30.86 4.93 -26.72
CA GLU A 132 -29.60 4.27 -27.05
C GLU A 132 -28.38 5.11 -26.64
N GLN A 133 -28.43 6.43 -26.87
CA GLN A 133 -27.40 7.36 -26.40
C GLN A 133 -27.30 7.35 -24.87
N MET A 134 -28.42 7.50 -24.15
CA MET A 134 -28.45 7.49 -22.69
C MET A 134 -27.93 6.17 -22.10
N ILE A 135 -28.31 5.03 -22.69
CA ILE A 135 -27.84 3.70 -22.28
C ILE A 135 -26.34 3.59 -22.52
N GLY A 136 -25.86 4.00 -23.69
CA GLY A 136 -24.43 4.01 -24.01
C GLY A 136 -23.61 4.88 -23.06
N GLU A 137 -24.11 6.07 -22.71
CA GLU A 137 -23.48 6.95 -21.73
C GLU A 137 -23.50 6.38 -20.30
N ALA A 138 -24.60 5.77 -19.89
CA ALA A 138 -24.70 5.10 -18.59
C ALA A 138 -23.72 3.92 -18.51
N GLN A 139 -23.62 3.11 -19.57
CA GLN A 139 -22.65 2.01 -19.65
C GLN A 139 -21.21 2.52 -19.61
N ARG A 140 -20.87 3.56 -20.40
CA ARG A 140 -19.53 4.18 -20.38
C ARG A 140 -19.16 4.71 -18.99
N ARG A 141 -20.08 5.41 -18.32
CA ARG A 141 -19.87 5.90 -16.95
C ARG A 141 -19.67 4.76 -15.97
N ARG A 142 -20.49 3.70 -16.06
CA ARG A 142 -20.35 2.51 -15.21
C ARG A 142 -18.99 1.85 -15.40
N THR A 143 -18.56 1.61 -16.64
CA THR A 143 -17.25 1.00 -16.93
C THR A 143 -16.08 1.88 -16.48
N ALA A 144 -16.19 3.21 -16.61
CA ALA A 144 -15.17 4.13 -16.14
C ALA A 144 -15.06 4.11 -14.62
N MET A 145 -16.20 4.18 -13.91
CA MET A 145 -16.23 4.08 -12.44
C MET A 145 -15.72 2.73 -11.94
N GLU A 146 -16.10 1.61 -12.58
CA GLU A 146 -15.61 0.28 -12.24
C GLU A 146 -14.07 0.21 -12.40
N ALA A 147 -13.53 0.74 -13.51
CA ALA A 147 -12.10 0.77 -13.74
C ALA A 147 -11.35 1.67 -12.74
N GLU A 148 -11.88 2.85 -12.42
CA GLU A 148 -11.33 3.73 -11.39
C GLU A 148 -11.36 3.08 -10.01
N HIS A 149 -12.47 2.44 -9.66
CA HIS A 149 -12.63 1.73 -8.39
C HIS A 149 -11.63 0.57 -8.26
N GLN A 150 -11.49 -0.24 -9.31
CA GLN A 150 -10.49 -1.32 -9.35
C GLN A 150 -9.06 -0.79 -9.19
N ARG A 151 -8.72 0.31 -9.86
CA ARG A 151 -7.41 0.97 -9.71
C ARG A 151 -7.20 1.47 -8.28
N ALA A 152 -8.20 2.13 -7.70
CA ALA A 152 -8.12 2.64 -6.33
C ALA A 152 -7.95 1.51 -5.31
N ILE A 153 -8.65 0.39 -5.49
CA ILE A 153 -8.48 -0.81 -4.65
C ILE A 153 -7.08 -1.40 -4.82
N ALA A 154 -6.61 -1.58 -6.05
CA ALA A 154 -5.29 -2.14 -6.31
C ALA A 154 -4.16 -1.27 -5.73
N ASP A 155 -4.28 0.06 -5.86
CA ASP A 155 -3.34 1.01 -5.27
C ASP A 155 -3.41 0.99 -3.73
N ALA A 156 -4.60 0.88 -3.14
CA ALA A 156 -4.77 0.76 -1.69
C ALA A 156 -4.16 -0.54 -1.15
N GLN A 157 -4.36 -1.66 -1.86
CA GLN A 157 -3.76 -2.95 -1.52
C GLN A 157 -2.23 -2.89 -1.59
N ARG A 158 -1.67 -2.34 -2.69
CA ARG A 158 -0.22 -2.15 -2.81
C ARG A 158 0.37 -1.31 -1.68
N ARG A 159 -0.28 -0.19 -1.33
CA ARG A 159 0.16 0.66 -0.21
C ARG A 159 0.06 -0.07 1.13
N ALA A 160 -0.99 -0.85 1.35
CA ALA A 160 -1.14 -1.65 2.57
C ALA A 160 -0.03 -2.70 2.68
N GLU A 161 0.31 -3.39 1.58
CA GLU A 161 1.42 -4.34 1.51
C GLU A 161 2.77 -3.67 1.79
N GLU A 162 3.03 -2.49 1.20
CA GLU A 162 4.23 -1.70 1.44
C GLU A 162 4.36 -1.30 2.92
N ILE A 163 3.27 -0.82 3.53
CA ILE A 163 3.24 -0.44 4.94
C ILE A 163 3.49 -1.67 5.83
N LEU A 164 2.84 -2.80 5.55
CA LEU A 164 3.04 -4.03 6.31
C LEU A 164 4.46 -4.56 6.17
N ALA A 165 5.05 -4.52 4.97
CA ALA A 165 6.42 -4.93 4.72
C ALA A 165 7.42 -4.03 5.48
N LEU A 166 7.21 -2.72 5.46
CA LEU A 166 8.03 -1.76 6.20
C LEU A 166 7.90 -1.97 7.72
N ALA A 167 6.68 -2.16 8.21
CA ALA A 167 6.41 -2.41 9.63
C ALA A 167 7.08 -3.71 10.10
N LYS A 168 7.01 -4.79 9.31
CA LYS A 168 7.70 -6.06 9.61
C LYS A 168 9.21 -5.87 9.68
N ARG A 169 9.82 -5.24 8.67
CA ARG A 169 11.27 -4.96 8.67
C ARG A 169 11.70 -4.16 9.89
N ARG A 170 10.93 -3.13 10.26
CA ARG A 170 11.22 -2.31 11.44
C ARG A 170 11.07 -3.09 12.75
N ALA A 171 10.06 -3.96 12.84
CA ALA A 171 9.89 -4.84 14.00
C ALA A 171 11.05 -5.83 14.13
N GLU A 172 11.49 -6.45 13.03
CA GLU A 172 12.65 -7.35 12.99
C GLU A 172 13.95 -6.64 13.38
N GLN A 173 14.18 -5.42 12.87
CA GLN A 173 15.32 -4.59 13.25
C GLN A 173 15.32 -4.29 14.75
N LEU A 174 14.20 -3.82 15.31
CA LEU A 174 14.10 -3.53 16.74
C LEU A 174 14.26 -4.79 17.60
N ALA A 175 13.74 -5.93 17.15
CA ALA A 175 13.92 -7.21 17.84
C ALA A 175 15.39 -7.65 17.83
N ALA A 176 16.08 -7.52 16.70
CA ALA A 176 17.50 -7.82 16.56
C ALA A 176 18.36 -6.89 17.43
N GLU A 177 18.10 -5.58 17.40
CA GLU A 177 18.79 -4.60 18.26
C GLU A 177 18.57 -4.90 19.74
N SER A 178 17.34 -5.24 20.13
CA SER A 178 17.02 -5.60 21.52
C SER A 178 17.73 -6.89 21.95
N ALA A 179 17.76 -7.91 21.09
CA ALA A 179 18.46 -9.15 21.35
C ALA A 179 19.97 -8.93 21.49
N ALA A 180 20.58 -8.15 20.58
CA ALA A 180 21.99 -7.80 20.65
C ALA A 180 22.35 -7.05 21.94
N ARG A 181 21.52 -6.09 22.38
CA ARG A 181 21.72 -5.38 23.66
C ARG A 181 21.63 -6.32 24.87
N ARG A 182 20.67 -7.26 24.87
CA ARG A 182 20.57 -8.26 25.95
C ARG A 182 21.82 -9.13 26.00
N GLN A 183 22.26 -9.65 24.86
CA GLN A 183 23.46 -10.46 24.77
C GLN A 183 24.71 -9.69 25.26
N GLN A 184 24.89 -8.44 24.81
CA GLN A 184 26.01 -7.61 25.28
C GLN A 184 25.96 -7.41 26.80
N THR A 185 24.78 -7.16 27.36
CA THR A 185 24.62 -6.99 28.81
C THR A 185 24.93 -8.28 29.57
N GLU A 186 24.50 -9.43 29.03
CA GLU A 186 24.80 -10.76 29.60
C GLU A 186 26.32 -11.04 29.55
N GLU A 187 26.98 -10.77 28.43
CA GLU A 187 28.44 -10.92 28.28
C GLU A 187 29.21 -10.01 29.25
N ASP A 188 28.84 -8.72 29.35
CA ASP A 188 29.46 -7.77 30.27
C ASP A 188 29.25 -8.19 31.74
N PHE A 189 28.06 -8.70 32.06
CA PHE A 189 27.75 -9.22 33.39
C PHE A 189 28.58 -10.45 33.71
N ASP A 190 28.69 -11.41 32.80
CA ASP A 190 29.49 -12.63 32.98
C ASP A 190 30.98 -12.31 33.12
N ILE A 191 31.52 -11.38 32.34
CA ILE A 191 32.89 -10.89 32.48
C ILE A 191 33.09 -10.27 33.86
N THR A 192 32.18 -9.38 34.28
CA THR A 192 32.27 -8.68 35.57
C THR A 192 32.16 -9.66 36.74
N MET A 193 31.22 -10.61 36.69
CA MET A 193 31.00 -11.58 37.74
C MET A 193 32.11 -12.62 37.81
N SER A 194 32.65 -13.05 36.68
CA SER A 194 33.81 -13.96 36.65
C SER A 194 35.08 -13.27 37.16
N ALA A 195 35.29 -11.98 36.88
CA ALA A 195 36.36 -11.18 37.48
C ALA A 195 36.19 -11.08 39.00
N ARG A 196 35.02 -10.64 39.49
CA ARG A 196 34.72 -10.57 40.93
C ARG A 196 34.89 -11.92 41.64
N ARG A 197 34.44 -13.02 41.02
CA ARG A 197 34.60 -14.36 41.58
C ARG A 197 36.07 -14.76 41.68
N ARG A 198 36.89 -14.45 40.67
CA ARG A 198 38.34 -14.71 40.70
C ARG A 198 39.02 -13.90 41.79
N ASP A 199 38.69 -12.61 41.91
CA ASP A 199 39.26 -11.74 42.93
C ASP A 199 38.88 -12.20 44.35
N ALA A 200 37.60 -12.49 44.59
CA ALA A 200 37.14 -13.03 45.88
C ALA A 200 37.80 -14.38 46.21
N THR A 201 37.95 -15.27 45.23
CA THR A 201 38.65 -16.57 45.43
C THR A 201 40.13 -16.35 45.78
N ARG A 202 40.78 -15.35 45.15
CA ARG A 202 42.17 -15.00 45.42
C ARG A 202 42.34 -14.39 46.81
N GLU A 203 41.43 -13.52 47.23
CA GLU A 203 41.42 -12.93 48.58
C GLU A 203 41.24 -14.01 49.64
N LEU A 204 40.25 -14.90 49.48
CA LEU A 204 40.05 -16.04 50.37
C LEU A 204 41.28 -16.95 50.43
N ALA A 205 41.89 -17.27 49.28
CA ALA A 205 43.11 -18.08 49.26
C ALA A 205 44.29 -17.38 49.96
N HIS A 206 44.40 -16.05 49.82
CA HIS A 206 45.42 -15.26 50.51
C HIS A 206 45.18 -15.24 52.02
N GLU A 207 43.94 -15.04 52.47
CA GLU A 207 43.56 -15.07 53.89
C GLU A 207 43.75 -16.47 54.50
N GLU A 208 43.38 -17.52 53.78
CA GLU A 208 43.67 -18.89 54.22
C GLU A 208 45.17 -19.16 54.33
N ALA A 209 45.97 -18.69 53.36
CA ALA A 209 47.41 -18.88 53.38
C ALA A 209 48.07 -18.10 54.52
N SER A 210 47.66 -16.85 54.76
CA SER A 210 48.17 -16.02 55.86
C SER A 210 47.77 -16.62 57.22
N SER A 211 46.52 -17.05 57.37
CA SER A 211 46.01 -17.72 58.57
C SER A 211 46.74 -19.04 58.85
N LYS A 212 46.94 -19.90 57.82
CA LYS A 212 47.73 -21.14 57.94
C LYS A 212 49.19 -20.85 58.30
N ALA A 213 49.81 -19.83 57.72
CA ALA A 213 51.18 -19.44 58.03
C ALA A 213 51.31 -18.92 59.47
N GLU A 214 50.36 -18.10 59.94
CA GLU A 214 50.32 -17.65 61.33
C GLU A 214 50.10 -18.78 62.32
N ALA A 215 49.13 -19.66 62.05
CA ALA A 215 48.87 -20.82 62.88
C ALA A 215 50.12 -21.70 62.98
N LYS A 216 50.81 -21.93 61.85
CA LYS A 216 52.09 -22.65 61.82
C LYS A 216 53.15 -21.95 62.67
N ARG A 217 53.34 -20.63 62.51
CA ARG A 217 54.29 -19.85 63.34
C ARG A 217 54.00 -20.00 64.83
N ARG A 218 52.74 -19.86 65.25
CA ARG A 218 52.33 -20.01 66.67
C ARG A 218 52.62 -21.42 67.19
N VAL A 219 52.38 -22.45 66.38
CA VAL A 219 52.67 -23.85 66.75
C VAL A 219 54.19 -24.09 66.85
N ASP A 220 54.96 -23.58 65.89
CA ASP A 220 56.43 -23.70 65.90
C ASP A 220 57.03 -22.97 67.12
N GLU A 221 56.59 -21.73 67.40
CA GLU A 221 56.99 -20.95 68.58
C GLU A 221 56.60 -21.65 69.89
N ALA A 222 55.37 -22.14 70.00
CA ALA A 222 54.92 -22.89 71.19
C ALA A 222 55.72 -24.18 71.38
N THR A 223 56.06 -24.87 70.29
CA THR A 223 56.89 -26.09 70.31
C THR A 223 58.31 -25.77 70.77
N ASP A 224 58.91 -24.67 70.28
CA ASP A 224 60.24 -24.24 70.69
C ASP A 224 60.28 -23.80 72.16
N VAL A 225 59.27 -23.07 72.63
CA VAL A 225 59.13 -22.71 74.06
C VAL A 225 58.96 -23.97 74.91
N ALA A 226 58.10 -24.91 74.51
CA ALA A 226 57.91 -26.17 75.21
C ALA A 226 59.23 -26.97 75.28
N ARG A 227 59.98 -27.06 74.18
CA ARG A 227 61.30 -27.70 74.15
C ARG A 227 62.30 -27.03 75.09
N ARG A 228 62.32 -25.69 75.13
CA ARG A 228 63.17 -24.93 76.08
C ARG A 228 62.79 -25.22 77.52
N LEU A 229 61.49 -25.13 77.86
CA LEU A 229 60.99 -25.42 79.21
C LEU A 229 61.30 -26.86 79.65
N VAL A 230 61.13 -27.85 78.76
CA VAL A 230 61.49 -29.24 79.05
C VAL A 230 63.00 -29.36 79.29
N THR A 231 63.82 -28.74 78.44
CA THR A 231 65.28 -28.77 78.60
C THR A 231 65.73 -28.11 79.90
N GLU A 232 65.16 -26.95 80.26
CA GLU A 232 65.43 -26.24 81.51
C GLU A 232 64.94 -27.04 82.73
N ALA A 233 63.77 -27.68 82.64
CA ALA A 233 63.25 -28.54 83.68
C ALA A 233 64.13 -29.78 83.87
N ASP A 234 64.59 -30.42 82.79
CA ASP A 234 65.52 -31.53 82.81
C ASP A 234 66.86 -31.12 83.42
N GLN A 235 67.43 -29.97 83.01
CA GLN A 235 68.65 -29.42 83.61
C GLN A 235 68.49 -29.16 85.11
N THR A 236 67.35 -28.58 85.51
CA THR A 236 67.02 -28.32 86.92
C THR A 236 66.84 -29.62 87.70
N ALA A 237 66.19 -30.63 87.12
CA ALA A 237 66.02 -31.94 87.72
C ALA A 237 67.38 -32.63 87.92
N VAL A 238 68.25 -32.61 86.89
CA VAL A 238 69.63 -33.12 86.98
C VAL A 238 70.41 -32.38 88.07
N ALA A 239 70.32 -31.05 88.14
CA ALA A 239 70.99 -30.26 89.17
C ALA A 239 70.49 -30.61 90.58
N ARG A 240 69.17 -30.75 90.78
CA ARG A 240 68.57 -31.16 92.06
C ARG A 240 68.98 -32.58 92.46
N VAL A 241 69.02 -33.53 91.52
CA VAL A 241 69.50 -34.89 91.77
C VAL A 241 70.96 -34.86 92.18
N GLN A 242 71.82 -34.15 91.45
CA GLN A 242 73.24 -33.99 91.81
C GLN A 242 73.43 -33.35 93.17
N GLU A 243 72.67 -32.31 93.50
CA GLU A 243 72.69 -31.68 94.82
C GLU A 243 72.25 -32.64 95.92
N ALA A 244 71.15 -33.38 95.71
CA ALA A 244 70.68 -34.40 96.63
C ALA A 244 71.74 -35.51 96.83
N THR A 245 72.40 -35.97 95.76
CA THR A 245 73.51 -36.92 95.84
C THR A 245 74.66 -36.37 96.68
N ARG A 246 75.09 -35.12 96.43
CA ARG A 246 76.13 -34.45 97.24
C ARG A 246 75.73 -34.35 98.71
N ARG A 247 74.46 -33.99 99.02
CA ARG A 247 73.94 -33.94 100.39
C ARG A 247 73.94 -35.32 101.06
N VAL A 248 73.54 -36.37 100.34
CA VAL A 248 73.58 -37.76 100.84
C VAL A 248 75.02 -38.22 101.09
N GLU A 249 75.96 -37.89 100.21
CA GLU A 249 77.38 -38.18 100.39
C GLU A 249 77.96 -37.43 101.59
N ALA A 250 77.61 -36.14 101.77
CA ALA A 250 77.98 -35.37 102.94
C ALA A 250 77.41 -36.00 104.23
N LEU A 251 76.13 -36.37 104.26
CA LEU A 251 75.50 -37.05 105.39
C LEU A 251 76.14 -38.41 105.67
N ARG A 252 76.49 -39.20 104.64
CA ARG A 252 77.24 -40.46 104.81
C ARG A 252 78.61 -40.23 105.42
N THR A 253 79.27 -39.13 105.07
CA THR A 253 80.58 -38.74 105.61
C THR A 253 80.46 -38.32 107.07
N VAL A 254 79.49 -37.46 107.39
CA VAL A 254 79.16 -37.06 108.78
C VAL A 254 78.78 -38.28 109.62
N ARG A 255 77.95 -39.19 109.08
CA ARG A 255 77.61 -40.46 109.75
C ARG A 255 78.86 -41.28 110.02
N ARG A 256 79.77 -41.41 109.04
CA ARG A 256 81.04 -42.13 109.22
C ARG A 256 81.91 -41.48 110.30
N GLN A 257 81.94 -40.15 110.37
CA GLN A 257 82.58 -39.39 111.45
C GLN A 257 81.92 -39.65 112.82
N LEU A 258 80.59 -39.62 112.92
CA LEU A 258 79.84 -39.90 114.15
C LEU A 258 80.00 -41.35 114.60
N THR A 259 79.99 -42.32 113.69
CA THR A 259 80.29 -43.73 114.01
C THR A 259 81.74 -43.85 114.49
N GLY A 260 82.70 -43.14 113.88
CA GLY A 260 84.07 -43.08 114.36
C GLY A 260 84.20 -42.41 115.74
N GLN A 261 83.43 -41.35 116.01
CA GLN A 261 83.39 -40.68 117.31
C GLN A 261 82.74 -41.55 118.39
N LEU A 262 81.67 -42.28 118.06
CA LEU A 262 81.03 -43.25 118.98
C LEU A 262 81.95 -44.45 119.26
N GLN A 263 82.68 -44.95 118.27
CA GLN A 263 83.74 -45.95 118.50
C GLN A 263 84.87 -45.40 119.38
N SER A 264 85.27 -44.14 119.19
CA SER A 264 86.27 -43.49 120.03
C SER A 264 85.78 -43.24 121.46
N VAL A 265 84.48 -42.99 121.67
CA VAL A 265 83.89 -42.87 123.01
C VAL A 265 83.73 -44.24 123.67
N SER A 266 83.34 -45.27 122.92
CA SER A 266 83.31 -46.66 123.38
C SER A 266 84.71 -47.15 123.81
N SER A 267 85.75 -46.88 123.02
CA SER A 267 87.12 -47.27 123.38
C SER A 267 87.63 -46.50 124.61
N LYS A 268 87.21 -45.23 124.78
CA LYS A 268 87.55 -44.41 125.96
C LYS A 268 86.77 -44.81 127.22
N LEU A 269 85.58 -45.40 127.08
CA LEU A 269 84.81 -45.98 128.20
C LEU A 269 85.37 -47.35 128.61
N ASP A 270 85.81 -48.17 127.66
CA ASP A 270 86.54 -49.41 127.96
C ASP A 270 87.90 -49.11 128.64
N GLU A 271 88.63 -48.07 128.22
CA GLU A 271 89.86 -47.61 128.88
C GLU A 271 89.63 -47.03 130.30
N ALA A 272 88.41 -46.57 130.61
CA ALA A 272 88.05 -46.07 131.94
C ALA A 272 87.59 -47.19 132.89
N MET A 273 87.01 -48.28 132.38
CA MET A 273 86.64 -49.45 133.19
C MET A 273 87.83 -50.34 133.59
N GLN A 274 88.95 -50.30 132.86
CA GLN A 274 90.13 -51.14 133.11
C GLN A 274 91.17 -50.53 134.09
N ARG A 275 90.89 -49.42 134.78
CA ARG A 275 91.90 -48.69 135.60
C ARG A 275 91.56 -48.47 137.09
N LEU A 276 90.60 -49.19 137.66
CA LEU A 276 90.50 -49.39 139.12
C LEU A 276 90.43 -50.90 139.44
N GLU A 277 91.43 -51.39 140.17
CA GLU A 277 91.77 -52.78 140.56
C GLU A 277 91.89 -52.85 142.13
N PRO A 278 92.04 -53.99 142.84
CA PRO A 278 91.12 -55.14 143.08
C PRO A 278 90.98 -55.63 144.59
N ASP A 279 90.09 -56.63 144.85
CA ASP A 279 89.94 -57.64 145.96
C ASP A 279 89.48 -57.28 147.42
N PRO A 280 88.90 -58.20 148.27
CA PRO A 280 88.36 -59.58 148.10
C PRO A 280 86.97 -59.86 148.81
N ILE A 281 86.59 -61.16 148.83
CA ILE A 281 85.36 -61.93 149.19
C ILE A 281 84.79 -61.78 150.63
N GLU A 282 83.46 -61.82 150.81
CA GLU A 282 82.70 -62.66 151.80
C GLU A 282 81.14 -62.62 151.64
N ASP A 283 80.55 -63.82 151.54
CA ASP A 283 79.22 -64.34 151.96
C ASP A 283 77.87 -63.62 151.63
N ASP A 284 76.97 -64.24 150.84
CA ASP A 284 75.93 -65.25 151.19
C ASP A 284 74.67 -64.55 151.76
N ALA A 285 73.40 -64.78 151.38
CA ALA A 285 72.70 -65.77 150.60
C ALA A 285 71.24 -65.28 150.35
N LEU A 286 70.55 -65.98 149.44
CA LEU A 286 69.08 -66.14 149.31
C LEU A 286 68.27 -64.97 148.74
N ALA A 287 67.20 -65.17 147.96
CA ALA A 287 66.67 -66.30 147.21
C ALA A 287 65.40 -65.77 146.52
N GLY A 288 64.97 -66.46 145.47
CA GLY A 288 63.56 -66.57 145.17
C GLY A 288 63.12 -65.73 143.97
N GLU A 289 62.94 -66.36 142.81
CA GLU A 289 61.72 -67.13 142.49
C GLU A 289 60.60 -66.19 142.02
N GLN A 290 60.18 -66.18 140.76
CA GLN A 290 59.53 -67.23 139.94
C GLN A 290 58.24 -66.58 139.37
N PRO A 291 57.35 -67.26 138.65
CA PRO A 291 57.19 -66.98 137.23
C PRO A 291 55.72 -66.75 136.82
N ALA A 292 55.50 -66.84 135.51
CA ALA A 292 54.35 -67.45 134.85
C ALA A 292 53.06 -66.65 134.62
N ARG A 293 52.69 -66.74 133.33
CA ARG A 293 51.36 -66.91 132.73
C ARG A 293 50.43 -65.70 132.67
N GLY A 294 49.94 -65.50 131.44
CA GLY A 294 48.79 -64.66 131.10
C GLY A 294 48.99 -64.06 129.74
#